data_AF-A0A1Q6VII7-F1
#
_entry.id   AF-A0A1Q6VII7-F1
#
_cell.length_a   1.000
_cell.length_b   1.000
_cell.length_c   1.000
_cell.angle_alpha   90.00
_cell.angle_beta   90.00
_cell.angle_gamma   90.00
#
_symmetry.space_group_name_H-M   'P 1'
#
loop_
_entity.id
_entity.type
_entity.pdbx_description
1 polymer ?
#
loop_
_entity_poly.entity_id
_entity_poly.type
_entity_poly.pdbx_seq_one_letter_code
_entity_poly.pdbx_strand_id
1 'polypeptide(L)' 'MDAWHRIGIGNRLGQMNVPVLNCHRHGRYRVIPPSNALKLVNAIPGAWLAQFNGGGHAFMARYPRPLADLVNSLLELG' A
#
# COMPACT_ATOMS: atom_id res chain seq x y z
N MET A 1 13.87 -3.83 12.12
CA MET A 1 13.20 -2.58 11.65
C MET A 1 14.23 -1.71 10.99
N ASP A 2 13.99 -1.28 9.74
CA ASP A 2 14.93 -0.46 8.98
C ASP A 2 15.07 0.96 9.56
N ALA A 3 16.19 1.62 9.30
CA ALA A 3 16.50 2.96 9.84
C ALA A 3 15.44 4.03 9.49
N TRP A 4 14.75 3.89 8.34
CA TRP A 4 13.76 4.86 7.90
C TRP A 4 12.48 4.88 8.76
N HIS A 5 12.15 3.79 9.47
CA HIS A 5 11.00 3.78 10.39
C HIS A 5 11.24 4.65 11.63
N ARG A 6 12.50 5.00 11.94
CA ARG A 6 12.86 5.68 13.19
C ARG A 6 12.94 7.20 13.06
N ILE A 7 12.87 7.75 11.85
CA ILE A 7 13.05 9.17 11.57
C ILE A 7 11.99 9.68 10.59
N GLY A 8 11.73 11.00 10.61
CA GLY A 8 10.79 11.64 9.68
C GLY A 8 9.37 11.09 9.79
N ILE A 9 8.64 11.02 8.67
CA ILE A 9 7.23 10.54 8.66
C ILE A 9 7.12 9.04 9.04
N GLY A 10 8.19 8.25 8.85
CA GLY A 10 8.20 6.82 9.14
C GLY A 10 7.87 6.48 10.60
N ASN A 11 8.27 7.33 11.55
CA ASN A 11 8.02 7.08 12.98
C ASN A 11 6.57 7.40 13.41
N ARG A 12 5.79 8.06 12.54
CA ARG A 12 4.38 8.41 12.79
C ARG A 12 3.40 7.43 12.14
N LEU A 13 3.87 6.50 11.31
CA LEU A 13 2.99 5.53 10.63
C LEU A 13 2.17 4.70 11.62
N GLY A 14 2.76 4.34 12.77
CA GLY A 14 2.07 3.63 13.85
C GLY A 14 0.97 4.41 14.55
N GLN A 15 0.89 5.73 14.32
CA GLN A 15 -0.09 6.63 14.94
C GLN A 15 -1.29 6.89 14.02
N MET A 16 -1.30 6.31 12.81
CA MET A 16 -2.41 6.42 11.89
C MET A 16 -3.62 5.64 12.42
N ASN A 17 -4.75 6.32 12.55
CA ASN A 17 -6.03 5.76 13.03
C ASN A 17 -7.12 5.78 11.95
N VAL A 18 -6.73 5.89 10.67
CA VAL A 18 -7.63 5.86 9.53
C VAL A 18 -7.39 4.58 8.73
N PRO A 19 -8.40 4.04 8.02
CA PRO A 19 -8.19 2.93 7.10
C PRO A 19 -7.14 3.27 6.03
N VAL A 20 -6.19 2.37 5.81
CA VAL A 20 -5.13 2.55 4.80
C VAL A 20 -5.08 1.34 3.88
N LEU A 21 -5.19 1.58 2.57
CA LEU A 21 -4.99 0.58 1.53
C LEU A 21 -3.65 0.80 0.83
N ASN A 22 -2.73 -0.16 0.95
CA ASN A 22 -1.47 -0.18 0.22
C ASN A 22 -1.58 -1.10 -0.99
N CYS A 23 -1.53 -0.52 -2.19
CA CYS A 23 -1.55 -1.26 -3.45
C CYS A 23 -0.16 -1.31 -4.08
N HIS A 24 0.24 -2.48 -4.57
CA HIS A 24 1.46 -2.61 -5.34
C HIS A 24 1.36 -3.70 -6.41
N ARG A 25 2.28 -3.67 -7.37
CA ARG A 25 2.40 -4.70 -8.40
C ARG A 25 3.26 -5.87 -7.91
N HIS A 26 2.93 -7.07 -8.36
CA HIS A 26 3.80 -8.25 -8.24
C HIS A 26 5.06 -8.16 -9.13
N GLY A 27 6.21 -8.54 -8.57
CA GLY A 27 7.48 -8.65 -9.28
C GLY A 27 8.37 -7.40 -9.18
N ARG A 28 9.50 -7.39 -9.89
CA ARG A 28 10.50 -6.32 -9.78
C ARG A 28 9.96 -5.02 -10.39
N TYR A 29 9.56 -4.08 -9.55
CA TYR A 29 9.27 -2.71 -9.95
C TYR A 29 10.47 -1.83 -9.60
N ARG A 30 11.07 -1.18 -10.61
CA ARG A 30 12.36 -0.49 -10.48
C ARG A 30 12.28 0.84 -9.74
N VAL A 31 11.13 1.51 -9.77
CA VAL A 31 10.95 2.84 -9.16
C VAL A 31 10.48 2.71 -7.70
N ILE A 32 9.51 1.84 -7.42
CA ILE A 32 8.98 1.61 -6.07
C ILE A 32 8.96 0.11 -5.76
N PRO A 33 10.01 -0.43 -5.13
CA PRO A 33 10.08 -1.87 -4.87
C PRO A 33 8.86 -2.37 -4.08
N PRO A 34 8.31 -3.57 -4.39
CA PRO A 34 7.25 -4.20 -3.61
C PRO A 34 7.51 -4.23 -2.10
N SER A 35 8.78 -4.33 -1.70
CA SER A 35 9.20 -4.29 -0.30
C SER A 35 8.75 -3.03 0.42
N ASN A 36 8.56 -1.89 -0.26
CA ASN A 36 8.09 -0.67 0.39
C ASN A 36 6.64 -0.82 0.85
N ALA A 37 5.76 -1.38 0.01
CA ALA A 37 4.38 -1.66 0.39
C ALA A 37 4.30 -2.65 1.56
N LEU A 38 5.17 -3.67 1.57
CA LEU A 38 5.27 -4.61 2.69
C LEU A 38 5.72 -3.93 3.99
N LYS A 39 6.68 -3.02 3.93
CA LYS A 39 7.13 -2.31 5.14
C LYS A 39 6.07 -1.31 5.64
N LEU A 40 5.30 -0.68 4.73
CA LEU A 40 4.20 0.21 5.09
C LEU A 40 3.07 -0.54 5.79
N VAL A 41 2.59 -1.65 5.22
CA VAL A 41 1.50 -2.44 5.82
C VAL A 41 1.91 -3.00 7.20
N ASN A 42 3.18 -3.36 7.38
CA ASN A 42 3.69 -3.82 8.68
C ASN A 42 3.85 -2.69 9.71
N ALA A 43 3.86 -1.42 9.31
CA ALA A 43 4.07 -0.28 10.21
C ALA A 43 2.77 0.47 10.54
N ILE A 44 1.73 0.33 9.72
CA ILE A 44 0.44 1.03 9.89
C ILE A 44 -0.59 0.05 10.46
N PRO A 45 -1.12 0.29 11.67
CA PRO A 45 -2.14 -0.57 12.27
C PRO A 45 -3.37 -0.70 11.37
N GLY A 46 -3.84 -1.93 11.16
CA GLY A 46 -5.04 -2.21 10.37
C GLY A 46 -4.91 -1.95 8.86
N ALA A 47 -3.72 -1.65 8.34
CA ALA A 47 -3.53 -1.41 6.91
C ALA A 47 -3.78 -2.68 6.08
N TRP A 48 -4.35 -2.47 4.90
CA TRP A 48 -4.62 -3.51 3.91
C TRP A 48 -3.51 -3.54 2.87
N LEU A 49 -3.22 -4.72 2.32
CA LEU A 49 -2.29 -4.92 1.22
C LEU A 49 -3.00 -5.56 0.04
N ALA A 50 -3.03 -4.87 -1.09
CA ALA A 50 -3.47 -5.43 -2.36
C ALA A 50 -2.28 -5.58 -3.32
N GLN A 51 -2.15 -6.78 -3.91
CA GLN A 51 -1.14 -7.07 -4.91
C GLN A 51 -1.79 -7.29 -6.29
N PHE A 52 -1.32 -6.57 -7.30
CA PHE A 52 -1.81 -6.67 -8.67
C PHE A 52 -0.84 -7.48 -9.56
N ASN A 53 -1.36 -8.49 -10.25
CA ASN A 53 -0.60 -9.31 -11.20
C ASN A 53 -0.57 -8.68 -12.59
N GLY A 54 0.27 -7.65 -12.78
CA GLY A 54 0.45 -6.97 -14.07
C GLY A 54 0.51 -5.46 -13.93
N GLY A 55 0.23 -4.70 -14.99
CA GLY A 55 -0.06 -3.27 -14.85
C GLY A 55 1.13 -2.29 -14.91
N GLY A 56 2.33 -2.72 -14.52
CA GLY A 56 3.48 -1.81 -14.36
C GLY A 56 3.24 -0.78 -13.25
N HIS A 57 3.86 0.41 -13.37
CA HIS A 57 3.57 1.54 -12.46
C HIS A 57 2.11 1.96 -12.54
N ALA A 58 1.58 1.96 -13.76
CA ALA A 58 0.23 2.40 -14.09
C ALA A 58 -0.77 1.24 -13.97
N PHE A 59 -0.62 0.36 -12.97
CA PHE A 59 -1.59 -0.72 -12.75
C PHE A 59 -3.00 -0.19 -12.52
N MET A 60 -3.12 1.02 -11.96
CA MET A 60 -4.39 1.72 -11.79
C MET A 60 -5.09 2.02 -13.12
N ALA A 61 -4.33 2.33 -14.18
CA ALA A 61 -4.90 2.56 -15.52
C ALA A 61 -5.25 1.26 -16.25
N ARG A 62 -4.54 0.17 -15.96
CA ARG A 62 -4.79 -1.14 -16.57
C ARG A 62 -5.87 -1.95 -15.86
N TYR A 63 -6.03 -1.75 -14.55
CA TYR A 63 -7.02 -2.42 -13.71
C TYR A 63 -7.86 -1.41 -12.92
N PRO A 64 -8.56 -0.48 -13.59
CA PRO A 64 -9.32 0.57 -12.91
C PRO A 64 -10.48 -0.01 -12.11
N ARG A 65 -11.19 -1.03 -12.65
CA ARG A 65 -12.33 -1.66 -11.96
C ARG A 65 -11.92 -2.40 -10.68
N PRO A 66 -10.95 -3.35 -10.71
CA PRO A 66 -10.52 -4.02 -9.48
C PRO A 66 -9.96 -3.06 -8.41
N LEU A 67 -9.32 -1.97 -8.83
CA LEU A 67 -8.88 -0.94 -7.89
C LEU A 67 -10.06 -0.19 -7.27
N ALA A 68 -11.05 0.22 -8.07
CA ALA A 68 -12.24 0.90 -7.57
C ALA A 68 -13.01 0.03 -6.58
N ASP A 69 -13.16 -1.27 -6.87
CA ASP A 69 -13.83 -2.20 -5.97
C ASP A 69 -13.12 -2.29 -4.61
N LEU A 70 -11.78 -2.37 -4.59
CA LEU A 70 -10.99 -2.37 -3.36
C LEU A 70 -11.12 -1.07 -2.57
N VAL A 71 -11.16 0.08 -3.25
CA VAL A 71 -11.38 1.38 -2.60
C VAL A 71 -12.77 1.43 -1.98
N ASN A 72 -13.80 0.99 -2.70
CA ASN A 72 -15.16 0.95 -2.18
C ASN A 72 -15.27 0.04 -0.95
N SER A 73 -14.68 -1.16 -0.98
CA SER A 73 -14.66 -2.05 0.19
C SER A 73 -13.96 -1.43 1.41
N LEU A 74 -12.90 -0.62 1.21
CA LEU A 74 -12.26 0.10 2.31
C LEU A 74 -13.17 1.18 2.90
N LEU A 75 -13.89 1.91 2.03
CA LEU A 75 -14.80 2.99 2.44
C LEU A 75 -16.06 2.47 3.16
N GLU A 76 -16.52 1.26 2.82
CA GLU A 76 -17.65 0.62 3.50
C GLU A 76 -17.34 0.16 4.93
N LEU A 77 -16.05 0.05 5.29
CA LEU A 77 -15.58 -0.38 6.62
C LEU A 77 -15.20 0.77 7.56
N GLY A 78 -15.11 2.00 7.05
CA GLY A 78 -14.75 3.20 7.81
C GLY A 78 -15.97 3.98 8.27
#